data_AF-A0A1F9ZB18-F1
#
_entry.id   AF-A0A1F9ZB18-F1
#
_cell.length_a   1.000
_cell.length_b   1.000
_cell.length_c   1.000
_cell.angle_alpha   90.00
_cell.angle_beta   90.00
_cell.angle_gamma   90.00
#
_symmetry.space_group_name_H-M   'P 1'
#
loop_
_entity.id
_entity.type
_entity.pdbx_description
1 polymer ?
#
loop_
_entity_poly.entity_id
_entity_poly.type
_entity_poly.pdbx_seq_one_letter_code
_entity_poly.pdbx_strand_id
1 'polypeptide(L)' 'MGFKTISLSDAVYRKLRAERGTGESFSDAIDRLLKTKQPPLMKYAGAWKPLSPEDLRAIRNRIERLRHRTPAR' A
#
# COMPACT_ATOMS: atom_id res chain seq x y z
N MET A 1 -2.46 -26.31 -7.50
CA MET A 1 -2.55 -25.11 -6.63
C MET A 1 -2.52 -25.59 -5.19
N GLY A 2 -1.48 -25.23 -4.44
CA GLY A 2 -1.37 -25.59 -3.03
C GLY A 2 -1.83 -24.43 -2.16
N PHE A 3 -2.59 -24.72 -1.11
CA PHE A 3 -2.93 -23.74 -0.09
C PHE A 3 -2.02 -23.93 1.12
N LYS A 4 -1.64 -22.82 1.74
CA LYS A 4 -0.92 -22.82 3.02
C LYS A 4 -1.77 -22.06 4.03
N THR A 5 -1.90 -22.64 5.21
CA THR A 5 -2.58 -21.99 6.34
C THR A 5 -1.56 -21.13 7.07
N ILE A 6 -1.89 -19.86 7.30
CA ILE A 6 -1.12 -18.95 8.13
C ILE A 6 -2.02 -18.44 9.25
N SER A 7 -1.45 -18.29 10.45
CA SER A 7 -2.12 -17.61 11.54
C SER A 7 -1.83 -16.12 11.47
N LEU A 8 -2.87 -15.30 11.59
CA LEU A 8 -2.76 -13.85 11.63
C LEU A 8 -3.24 -13.36 13.01
N SER A 9 -2.66 -12.28 13.51
CA SER A 9 -3.26 -11.59 14.66
C SER A 9 -4.62 -11.03 14.27
N ASP A 10 -5.56 -10.95 15.22
CA ASP A 10 -6.90 -10.42 14.97
C ASP A 10 -6.86 -9.00 14.37
N ALA A 11 -5.95 -8.16 14.87
CA ALA A 11 -5.74 -6.82 14.36
C ALA A 11 -5.33 -6.81 12.87
N VAL A 12 -4.44 -7.72 12.45
CA VAL A 12 -4.01 -7.85 11.05
C VAL A 12 -5.13 -8.41 10.19
N TYR A 13 -5.85 -9.43 10.67
CA TYR A 13 -7.00 -9.99 9.97
C TYR A 13 -8.07 -8.93 9.70
N ARG A 14 -8.40 -8.10 10.71
CA ARG A 14 -9.39 -7.02 10.56
C ARG A 14 -8.99 -5.99 9.50
N LYS A 15 -7.71 -5.61 9.46
CA LYS A 15 -7.19 -4.73 8.40
C LYS A 15 -7.30 -5.38 7.03
N LEU A 16 -6.87 -6.64 6.89
CA LEU A 16 -6.96 -7.37 5.63
C LEU A 16 -8.42 -7.53 5.16
N ARG A 17 -9.36 -7.76 6.08
CA ARG A 17 -10.79 -7.85 5.80
C ARG A 17 -11.36 -6.52 5.29
N ALA A 18 -10.89 -5.40 5.82
CA ALA A 18 -11.33 -4.07 5.38
C ALA A 18 -10.81 -3.71 3.97
N GLU A 19 -9.62 -4.18 3.61
CA GLU A 19 -9.02 -4.00 2.28
C GLU A 19 -9.60 -4.91 1.19
N ARG A 20 -10.36 -5.94 1.59
CA ARG A 20 -10.93 -6.94 0.67
C ARG A 20 -12.15 -6.37 -0.04
N GLY A 21 -12.16 -6.44 -1.36
CA GLY A 21 -13.30 -6.07 -2.20
C GLY A 21 -14.52 -6.99 -2.00
N THR A 22 -15.69 -6.50 -2.40
CA THR A 22 -16.93 -7.28 -2.40
C THR A 22 -16.78 -8.50 -3.33
N GLY A 23 -16.93 -9.70 -2.78
CA GLY A 23 -16.75 -10.96 -3.54
C GLY A 23 -15.29 -11.37 -3.81
N GLU A 24 -14.30 -10.59 -3.38
CA GLU A 24 -12.87 -10.91 -3.54
C GLU A 24 -12.43 -11.97 -2.51
N SER A 25 -11.60 -12.93 -2.92
CA SER A 25 -11.00 -13.89 -1.99
C SER A 25 -9.84 -13.25 -1.22
N PHE A 26 -9.48 -13.81 -0.05
CA PHE A 26 -8.31 -13.33 0.67
C PHE A 26 -7.00 -13.54 -0.10
N SER A 27 -6.90 -14.60 -0.89
CA SER A 27 -5.73 -14.85 -1.74
C SER A 27 -5.59 -13.76 -2.81
N ASP A 28 -6.68 -13.36 -3.45
CA ASP A 28 -6.68 -12.31 -4.48
C ASP A 28 -6.35 -10.94 -3.88
N ALA A 29 -6.92 -10.63 -2.71
CA ALA A 29 -6.62 -9.41 -1.99
C ALA A 29 -5.13 -9.31 -1.63
N ILE A 30 -4.54 -10.40 -1.10
CA ILE A 30 -3.12 -10.46 -0.76
C ILE A 30 -2.26 -10.28 -2.03
N ASP A 31 -2.56 -10.99 -3.11
CA ASP A 31 -1.81 -10.91 -4.36
C ASP A 31 -1.88 -9.49 -4.96
N ARG A 32 -3.06 -8.87 -4.97
CA ARG A 32 -3.25 -7.47 -5.39
C ARG A 32 -2.43 -6.51 -4.54
N LEU A 33 -2.51 -6.62 -3.21
CA LEU A 33 -1.75 -5.75 -2.31
C LEU A 33 -0.23 -5.91 -2.50
N LEU A 34 0.25 -7.13 -2.72
CA LEU A 34 1.66 -7.41 -2.99
C LEU A 34 2.11 -6.89 -4.36
N LYS A 35 1.27 -7.00 -5.39
CA LYS A 35 1.50 -6.41 -6.72
C LYS A 35 1.43 -4.89 -6.69
N THR A 36 0.67 -4.31 -5.75
CA THR A 36 0.56 -2.86 -5.53
C THR A 36 1.78 -2.27 -4.81
N LYS A 37 2.88 -3.04 -4.60
CA LYS A 37 4.19 -2.45 -4.33
C LYS A 37 4.43 -1.36 -5.39
N GLN A 38 4.32 -0.12 -4.95
CA GLN A 38 4.03 1.02 -5.81
C GLN A 38 4.93 1.00 -7.05
N PRO A 39 4.41 1.20 -8.27
CA PRO A 39 5.27 1.44 -9.41
C PRO A 39 6.26 2.54 -9.01
N PRO A 40 7.55 2.38 -9.33
CA PRO A 40 8.58 3.31 -8.88
C PRO A 40 8.09 4.72 -9.20
N LEU A 41 8.14 5.63 -8.21
CA LEU A 41 7.63 7.01 -8.34
C LEU A 41 8.15 7.70 -9.61
N MET A 42 9.29 7.25 -10.13
CA MET A 42 9.84 7.62 -11.44
C MET A 42 8.87 7.48 -12.62
N LYS A 43 7.90 6.56 -12.60
CA LYS A 43 6.88 6.41 -13.64
C LYS A 43 6.00 7.67 -13.79
N TYR A 44 5.94 8.52 -12.76
CA TYR A 44 5.16 9.75 -12.74
C TYR A 44 6.01 11.03 -12.89
N ALA A 45 7.31 10.91 -13.16
CA ALA A 45 8.24 12.05 -13.18
C ALA A 45 7.81 13.17 -14.17
N GLY A 46 7.19 12.82 -15.30
CA GLY A 46 6.66 13.81 -16.27
C GLY A 46 5.47 14.61 -15.76
N ALA A 47 4.62 14.00 -14.92
CA ALA A 47 3.43 14.63 -14.34
C ALA A 47 3.76 15.61 -13.21
N TRP A 48 5.00 15.58 -12.70
CA TRP A 48 5.43 16.41 -11.58
C TRP A 48 6.12 17.71 -12.02
N LYS A 49 6.44 17.86 -13.31
CA LYS A 49 7.04 19.08 -13.87
C LYS A 49 6.26 20.38 -13.57
N PRO A 50 4.91 20.38 -13.50
CA PRO A 50 4.15 21.59 -13.18
C PRO A 50 4.11 21.92 -11.68
N LEU A 51 4.59 21.04 -10.80
CA LEU A 51 4.51 21.24 -9.35
C LEU A 51 5.65 22.13 -8.87
N SER A 52 5.33 23.04 -7.95
CA SER A 52 6.34 23.87 -7.33
C SER A 52 7.28 23.03 -6.44
N PRO A 53 8.52 23.51 -6.17
CA PRO A 53 9.40 22.87 -5.21
C PRO A 53 8.79 22.70 -3.81
N GLU A 54 7.85 23.58 -3.43
CA GLU A 54 7.11 23.50 -2.16
C GLU A 54 6.10 22.36 -2.14
N ASP A 55 5.35 22.17 -3.23
CA ASP A 55 4.40 21.07 -3.38
C ASP A 55 5.11 19.72 -3.34
N LEU A 56 6.27 19.62 -4.00
CA LEU A 56 7.09 18.41 -3.98
C LEU A 56 7.59 18.08 -2.56
N ARG A 57 7.98 19.09 -1.77
CA ARG A 57 8.36 18.91 -0.37
C ARG A 57 7.17 18.47 0.49
N ALA A 58 5.99 19.05 0.27
CA ALA A 58 4.77 18.67 0.98
C ALA A 58 4.36 17.22 0.70
N ILE A 59 4.42 16.80 -0.57
CA ILE A 59 4.16 15.41 -1.00
C ILE A 59 5.16 14.46 -0.35
N ARG A 60 6.48 14.77 -0.41
CA ARG A 60 7.52 13.95 0.22
C ARG A 60 7.28 13.79 1.72
N ASN A 61 7.01 14.88 2.42
CA ASN A 61 6.75 14.87 3.87
C ASN A 61 5.47 14.10 4.23
N ARG A 62 4.48 14.05 3.32
CA ARG A 62 3.28 13.24 3.52
C ARG A 62 3.57 11.75 3.33
N ILE A 63 4.34 11.39 2.29
CA ILE A 63 4.75 10.00 2.02
C ILE A 63 5.58 9.45 3.19
N GLU A 64 6.56 10.21 3.66
CA GLU A 64 7.37 9.81 4.83
C GLU A 64 6.50 9.59 6.06
N ARG A 65 5.56 10.49 6.36
CA ARG A 65 4.63 10.31 7.48
C ARG A 65 3.76 9.06 7.34
N LEU A 66 3.33 8.69 6.14
CA LEU A 66 2.56 7.47 5.90
C LEU A 66 3.42 6.21 6.11
N ARG A 67 4.69 6.27 5.72
CA ARG A 67 5.67 5.20 5.91
C ARG A 67 5.98 4.99 7.40
N HIS A 68 6.15 6.06 8.17
CA HIS A 68 6.41 6.02 9.61
C HIS A 68 5.15 5.75 10.46
N ARG A 69 3.94 6.00 9.93
CA ARG A 69 2.65 5.67 10.58
C ARG A 69 2.22 4.21 10.41
N THR A 70 2.95 3.44 9.61
CA THR A 70 2.85 1.98 9.64
C THR A 70 3.93 1.51 10.62
N PRO A 71 3.65 1.39 11.93
CA PRO A 71 4.64 0.80 12.81
C PRO A 71 4.88 -0.62 12.31
N ALA A 72 6.15 -0.94 12.03
CA ALA A 72 6.61 -2.31 12.05
C ALA A 72 6.41 -2.81 13.48
N ARG A 73 5.26 -3.44 13.73
CA ARG A 73 4.93 -4.08 15.00
C ARG A 73 4.07 -5.30 14.74
#